data_AF-A0A6G8PST1-F1
#
_entry.id   AF-A0A6G8PST1-F1
#
_cell.length_a   1.000
_cell.length_b   1.000
_cell.length_c   1.000
_cell.angle_alpha   90.00
_cell.angle_beta   90.00
_cell.angle_gamma   90.00
#
_symmetry.space_group_name_H-M   'P 1'
#
loop_
_entity.id
_entity.type
_entity.pdbx_description
1 polymer ?
#
loop_
_entity_poly.entity_id
_entity_poly.type
_entity_poly.pdbx_seq_one_letter_code
_entity_poly.pdbx_strand_id
1 'polypeptide(L)'
;MFPPAPEGYANTDVRGKRRRATMDNFGSMGNIQQYLQGINFPAQKEEVASGAEGNGAPQGIVDQIRNAATERFNGPQEVVQAIGGGQ
;
A
#
# COMPACT_ATOMS: atom_id res chain seq x y z
N MET A 1 -26.08 -8.45 -62.16
CA MET A 1 -24.84 -7.64 -62.06
C MET A 1 -25.11 -6.55 -61.03
N PHE A 2 -24.55 -6.69 -59.82
CA PHE A 2 -24.64 -5.72 -58.72
C PHE A 2 -23.24 -5.15 -58.45
N PRO A 3 -23.09 -3.85 -58.11
CA PRO A 3 -21.79 -3.22 -57.91
C PRO A 3 -21.07 -3.73 -56.64
N PRO A 4 -19.72 -3.76 -56.61
CA PRO A 4 -18.94 -4.13 -55.44
C PRO A 4 -18.69 -2.97 -54.44
N ALA A 5 -18.55 -3.38 -53.16
CA ALA A 5 -18.00 -2.69 -51.97
C ALA A 5 -18.86 -1.58 -51.31
N PRO A 6 -18.83 -1.51 -49.96
CA PRO A 6 -17.72 -0.81 -49.32
C PRO A 6 -16.91 -1.68 -48.34
N GLU A 7 -15.60 -1.52 -48.42
CA GLU A 7 -14.64 -1.99 -47.44
C GLU A 7 -15.01 -1.46 -46.05
N GLY A 8 -15.27 -2.38 -45.12
CA GLY A 8 -15.54 -2.05 -43.74
C GLY A 8 -14.29 -1.48 -43.06
N TYR A 9 -14.07 -0.18 -43.20
CA TYR A 9 -13.33 0.61 -42.20
C TYR A 9 -14.21 0.76 -40.96
N ALA A 10 -14.24 -0.24 -40.09
CA ALA A 10 -14.98 -0.13 -38.82
C ALA A 10 -14.39 -1.03 -37.73
N ASN A 11 -13.17 -0.71 -37.28
CA ASN A 11 -12.78 -1.01 -35.90
C ASN A 11 -12.33 0.30 -35.25
N THR A 12 -13.28 1.21 -35.08
CA THR A 12 -13.24 2.27 -34.08
C THR A 12 -13.11 1.63 -32.69
N ASP A 13 -12.08 2.04 -31.97
CA ASP A 13 -12.09 2.42 -30.55
C ASP A 13 -10.86 1.87 -29.79
N VAL A 14 -9.86 2.75 -29.67
CA VAL A 14 -8.70 2.61 -28.78
C VAL A 14 -8.99 3.18 -27.38
N ARG A 15 -10.23 3.18 -26.89
CA ARG A 15 -10.57 3.61 -25.51
C ARG A 15 -10.64 2.42 -24.55
N GLY A 16 -9.47 1.81 -24.35
CA GLY A 16 -9.17 0.91 -23.23
C GLY A 16 -8.32 1.55 -22.13
N LYS A 17 -8.40 2.87 -21.93
CA LYS A 17 -7.82 3.52 -20.74
C LYS A 17 -8.65 3.11 -19.52
N ARG A 18 -8.24 2.06 -18.80
CA ARG A 18 -8.50 1.81 -17.36
C ARG A 18 -8.14 0.37 -17.00
N ARG A 19 -6.89 0.16 -16.58
CA ARG A 19 -6.46 -0.54 -15.33
C ARG A 19 -4.97 -0.19 -15.17
N ARG A 20 -4.65 1.08 -14.83
CA ARG A 20 -4.28 1.45 -13.45
C ARG A 20 -3.62 0.28 -12.72
N ALA A 21 -2.30 0.39 -12.59
CA ALA A 21 -1.43 -0.31 -11.66
C ALA A 21 -2.20 -1.03 -10.54
N THR A 22 -2.29 -2.35 -10.66
CA THR A 22 -2.57 -3.23 -9.54
C THR A 22 -1.42 -4.23 -9.49
N MET A 23 -0.28 -3.84 -8.91
CA MET A 23 0.47 -4.72 -8.01
C MET A 23 1.68 -4.06 -7.31
N ASP A 24 1.71 -2.74 -7.09
CA ASP A 24 2.66 -2.14 -6.15
C ASP A 24 2.21 -2.37 -4.70
N ASN A 25 2.01 -3.63 -4.28
CA ASN A 25 1.64 -3.96 -2.90
C ASN A 25 2.48 -5.09 -2.27
N PHE A 26 3.55 -5.54 -2.93
CA PHE A 26 4.45 -6.57 -2.35
C PHE A 26 5.85 -6.05 -2.01
N GLY A 27 6.17 -4.78 -2.33
CA GLY A 27 7.49 -4.20 -2.05
C GLY A 27 7.65 -3.46 -0.72
N SER A 28 6.56 -3.20 0.02
CA SER A 28 6.60 -2.20 1.12
C SER A 28 6.76 -2.75 2.54
N MET A 29 6.93 -4.06 2.74
CA MET A 29 7.18 -4.58 4.11
C MET A 29 8.60 -4.26 4.60
N GLY A 30 9.60 -4.23 3.70
CA GLY A 30 10.97 -3.86 4.05
C GLY A 30 11.13 -2.39 4.46
N ASN A 31 10.26 -1.51 3.96
CA ASN A 31 10.35 -0.08 4.23
C ASN A 31 9.66 0.36 5.52
N ILE A 32 8.85 -0.50 6.16
CA ILE A 32 8.18 -0.18 7.43
C ILE A 32 9.18 0.15 8.51
N GLN A 33 10.27 -0.61 8.59
CA GLN A 33 11.34 -0.29 9.54
C GLN A 33 11.91 1.10 9.28
N GLN A 34 12.03 1.51 8.01
CA GLN A 34 12.52 2.83 7.60
C GLN A 34 11.54 3.94 7.99
N TYR A 35 10.23 3.70 7.84
CA TYR A 35 9.18 4.64 8.25
C TYR A 35 9.06 4.79 9.77
N LEU A 36 9.62 3.84 10.51
CA LEU A 36 9.63 3.81 11.97
C LEU A 36 11.01 4.16 12.55
N GLN A 37 12.03 4.35 11.69
CA GLN A 37 13.34 4.83 12.10
C GLN A 37 13.23 6.30 12.50
N GLY A 38 13.77 6.65 13.67
CA GLY A 38 13.69 8.01 14.22
C GLY A 38 12.53 8.25 15.19
N ILE A 39 11.64 7.27 15.38
CA ILE A 39 10.67 7.30 16.49
C ILE A 39 11.42 7.00 17.79
N ASN A 40 11.20 7.82 18.82
CA ASN A 40 11.86 7.66 20.11
C ASN A 40 11.14 6.61 20.96
N PHE A 41 11.51 5.35 20.76
CA PHE A 41 10.96 4.25 21.53
C PHE A 41 11.37 4.34 23.03
N PRO A 42 10.49 3.97 23.98
CA PRO A 42 9.18 3.35 23.77
C PRO A 42 8.10 4.35 23.33
N ALA A 43 7.39 3.99 22.25
CA ALA A 43 6.35 4.82 21.65
C ALA A 43 5.01 4.07 21.66
N GLN A 44 3.90 4.79 21.81
CA GLN A 44 2.57 4.19 21.85
C GLN A 44 2.08 3.83 20.46
N LYS A 45 1.18 2.85 20.30
CA LYS A 45 0.64 2.48 18.98
C LYS A 45 0.06 3.66 18.20
N GLU A 46 -0.57 4.63 18.88
CA GLU A 46 -1.08 5.85 18.25
C GLU A 46 0.04 6.81 17.81
N GLU A 47 1.09 6.94 18.61
CA GLU A 47 2.26 7.76 18.28
C GLU A 47 3.06 7.12 17.14
N VAL A 48 3.23 5.80 17.18
CA VAL A 48 3.88 5.00 16.14
C VAL A 48 3.07 5.03 14.85
N ALA A 49 1.75 4.90 14.91
CA ALA A 49 0.87 5.01 13.74
C ALA A 49 0.97 6.40 13.10
N SER A 50 0.89 7.47 13.90
CA SER A 50 1.01 8.86 13.43
C SER A 50 2.41 9.18 12.91
N GLY A 51 3.45 8.67 13.58
CA GLY A 51 4.85 8.81 13.17
C GLY A 51 5.12 8.05 11.88
N ALA A 52 4.62 6.83 11.74
CA ALA A 52 4.72 6.05 10.52
C ALA A 52 4.02 6.75 9.37
N GLU A 53 2.78 7.22 9.57
CA GLU A 53 2.02 7.98 8.57
C GLU A 53 2.79 9.22 8.10
N GLY A 54 3.32 10.00 9.04
CA GLY A 54 4.13 11.20 8.75
C GLY A 54 5.44 10.89 8.01
N ASN A 55 5.99 9.69 8.21
CA ASN A 55 7.17 9.18 7.49
C ASN A 55 6.84 8.55 6.12
N GLY A 56 5.56 8.54 5.71
CA GLY A 56 5.13 7.98 4.44
C GLY A 56 4.73 6.50 4.50
N ALA A 57 4.43 5.99 5.68
CA ALA A 57 3.88 4.64 5.81
C ALA A 57 2.47 4.58 5.18
N PRO A 58 2.15 3.46 4.51
CA PRO A 58 0.82 3.25 3.96
C PRO A 58 -0.24 3.26 5.06
N GLN A 59 -1.43 3.79 4.76
CA GLN A 59 -2.58 3.75 5.67
C GLN A 59 -2.90 2.34 6.16
N GLY A 60 -2.68 1.30 5.33
CA GLY A 60 -2.84 -0.09 5.76
C GLY A 60 -1.88 -0.52 6.86
N ILE A 61 -0.67 0.03 6.89
CA ILE A 61 0.31 -0.20 7.97
C ILE A 61 -0.12 0.56 9.22
N VAL A 62 -0.49 1.84 9.08
CA VAL A 62 -0.97 2.69 10.18
C VAL A 62 -2.19 2.07 10.87
N ASP A 63 -3.13 1.54 10.11
CA ASP A 63 -4.32 0.84 10.61
C ASP A 63 -3.95 -0.44 11.37
N GLN A 64 -3.07 -1.28 10.80
CA GLN A 64 -2.57 -2.49 11.47
C GLN A 64 -1.84 -2.18 12.79
N ILE A 65 -1.06 -1.09 12.83
CA ILE A 65 -0.39 -0.63 14.06
C ILE A 65 -1.42 -0.20 15.09
N ARG A 66 -2.44 0.56 14.68
CA ARG A 66 -3.51 1.04 15.56
C ARG A 66 -4.39 -0.11 16.09
N ASN A 67 -4.57 -1.15 15.29
CA ASN A 67 -5.30 -2.36 15.64
C ASN A 67 -4.46 -3.39 16.40
N ALA A 68 -3.14 -3.20 16.49
CA ALA A 68 -2.25 -4.11 17.20
C ALA A 68 -2.69 -4.26 18.67
N ALA A 69 -2.62 -5.49 19.17
CA ALA A 69 -2.83 -5.81 20.58
C ALA A 69 -1.79 -5.13 21.49
N THR A 70 -0.64 -4.76 20.92
CA THR A 70 0.45 -4.07 21.61
C THR A 70 0.17 -2.58 21.72
N GLU A 71 0.08 -2.08 22.96
CA GLU A 71 -0.17 -0.65 23.23
C GLU A 71 1.11 0.21 23.13
N ARG A 72 2.26 -0.38 23.46
CA ARG A 72 3.58 0.26 23.37
C ARG A 72 4.55 -0.62 22.63
N PHE A 73 5.21 -0.03 21.65
CA PHE A 73 6.30 -0.65 20.93
C PHE A 73 7.63 -0.18 21.52
N ASN A 74 8.57 -1.10 21.68
CA ASN A 74 9.93 -0.77 22.13
C ASN A 74 10.92 -0.61 20.96
N GLY A 75 10.47 -0.88 19.73
CA GLY A 75 11.27 -0.70 18.54
C GLY A 75 10.51 -0.96 17.25
N PRO A 76 11.10 -0.58 16.10
CA PRO A 76 10.49 -0.77 14.79
C PRO A 76 10.29 -2.25 14.44
N GLN A 77 11.13 -3.15 15.00
CA GLN A 77 10.99 -4.59 14.82
C GLN A 77 9.72 -5.15 15.48
N GLU A 78 9.35 -4.67 16.67
CA GLU A 78 8.10 -5.09 17.32
C GLU A 78 6.87 -4.66 16.51
N VAL A 79 6.92 -3.47 15.91
CA VAL A 79 5.82 -2.97 15.07
C VAL A 79 5.64 -3.88 13.85
N VAL A 80 6.74 -4.23 13.17
CA VAL A 80 6.71 -5.16 12.03
C VAL A 80 6.22 -6.55 12.46
N GLN A 81 6.62 -7.04 13.63
CA GLN A 81 6.11 -8.31 14.18
C GLN A 81 4.62 -8.24 14.48
N ALA A 82 4.13 -7.15 15.07
CA ALA A 82 2.74 -6.98 15.44
C ALA A 82 1.79 -6.94 14.22
N ILE A 83 2.23 -6.37 13.10
CA ILE A 83 1.42 -6.25 11.88
C ILE A 83 1.72 -7.36 10.85
N GLY A 84 2.91 -7.94 10.87
CA GLY A 84 3.38 -8.96 9.93
C GLY A 84 3.24 -10.39 10.44
N GLY A 85 3.01 -10.59 11.73
CA GLY A 85 2.83 -11.90 12.38
C GLY A 85 1.40 -12.43 12.39
N GLY A 86 0.46 -11.80 11.67
CA GLY A 86 -0.93 -12.22 11.61
C GLY A 86 -1.24 -13.15 10.44
N GLN A 87 -0.76 -14.41 10.49
CA GLN A 87 -1.29 -15.54 9.70
C GLN A 87 -1.16 -16.85 10.49
#